data_AF-A0A7J7URS7-F1
#
_entry.id   AF-A0A7J7URS7-F1
#
_cell.length_a   1.000
_cell.length_b   1.000
_cell.length_c   1.000
_cell.angle_alpha   90.00
_cell.angle_beta   90.00
_cell.angle_gamma   90.00
#
_symmetry.space_group_name_H-M   'P 1'
#
loop_
_entity.id
_entity.type
_entity.pdbx_description
1 polymer ?
#
loop_
_entity_poly.entity_id
_entity_poly.type
_entity_poly.pdbx_seq_one_letter_code
_entity_poly.pdbx_strand_id
1 'polypeptide(L)'
;MYNAHLTKDYTVRGLLGKATDDFREDGRLVEKTTYDHVTREKLDRILAVIQGSHQKALVTYSNLDLQTQEAYEMAVKGLIRPMNKSPMLITGIRCLHFVPPEFLLEVQCMHETQKQLRRLVHEIGLELKTTAVCSHVRRTRDGFFTLEDALLRTQWDLHSIQDAIQVAAPRVAAELEKNLRLGPGTQQLHGPGWHGDNERPSPALESWTAGG
;
A
#
# COMPACT_ATOMS: atom_id res chain seq x y z
N MET A 1 -1.46 -1.45 -14.44
CA MET A 1 -1.05 -0.80 -13.17
C MET A 1 -1.07 -1.73 -11.95
N TYR A 2 -1.69 -2.92 -12.00
CA TYR A 2 -1.80 -3.84 -10.85
C TYR A 2 -0.48 -4.35 -10.25
N ASN A 3 0.63 -4.29 -11.01
CA ASN A 3 1.93 -4.83 -10.57
C ASN A 3 2.89 -3.76 -10.03
N ALA A 4 2.49 -2.49 -9.94
CA ALA A 4 3.42 -1.39 -9.66
C ALA A 4 3.63 -1.08 -8.17
N HIS A 5 2.94 -1.78 -7.25
CA HIS A 5 3.05 -1.62 -5.78
C HIS A 5 3.25 -0.16 -5.31
N LEU A 6 2.43 0.75 -5.85
CA LEU A 6 2.57 2.19 -5.62
C LEU A 6 2.13 2.57 -4.21
N THR A 7 2.91 3.46 -3.58
CA THR A 7 2.57 4.04 -2.28
C THR A 7 1.43 5.03 -2.39
N LYS A 8 0.63 5.09 -1.34
CA LYS A 8 -0.44 6.07 -1.15
C LYS A 8 -0.16 6.85 0.13
N ASP A 9 -0.56 8.12 0.13
CA ASP A 9 -0.43 8.99 1.29
C ASP A 9 -1.81 9.32 1.83
N TYR A 10 -1.90 9.31 3.15
CA TYR A 10 -3.13 9.57 3.87
C TYR A 10 -2.89 10.57 4.98
N THR A 11 -3.84 11.49 5.16
CA THR A 11 -4.05 12.16 6.44
C THR A 11 -5.12 11.40 7.21
N VAL A 12 -4.79 10.95 8.42
CA VAL A 12 -5.68 10.17 9.29
C VAL A 12 -5.87 10.92 10.60
N ARG A 13 -7.12 11.25 10.93
CA ARG A 13 -7.48 11.94 12.17
C ARG A 13 -7.95 10.91 13.20
N GLY A 14 -7.36 10.98 14.39
CA GLY A 14 -7.71 10.18 15.55
C GLY A 14 -8.24 11.03 16.69
N LEU A 15 -9.09 10.42 17.51
CA LEU A 15 -9.67 11.01 18.72
C LEU A 15 -9.39 10.07 19.91
N LEU A 16 -8.65 10.56 20.90
CA LEU A 16 -8.29 9.84 22.13
C LEU A 16 -9.46 9.77 23.13
N GLY A 17 -9.41 8.80 24.03
CA GLY A 17 -10.37 8.62 25.13
C GLY A 17 -11.71 8.02 24.74
N LYS A 18 -11.86 7.54 23.50
CA LYS A 18 -13.09 6.92 22.99
C LYS A 18 -12.76 5.65 22.21
N ALA A 19 -13.54 4.59 22.42
CA ALA A 19 -13.56 3.38 21.60
C ALA A 19 -14.97 3.09 21.09
N THR A 20 -15.04 2.58 19.87
CA THR A 20 -16.26 2.07 19.23
C THR A 20 -16.02 0.68 18.66
N ASP A 21 -17.08 -0.07 18.35
CA ASP A 21 -17.01 -1.44 17.87
C ASP A 21 -16.46 -1.59 16.44
N ASP A 22 -16.50 -0.52 15.65
CA ASP A 22 -16.02 -0.50 14.26
C ASP A 22 -14.86 0.49 14.02
N PHE A 23 -14.31 1.05 15.09
CA PHE A 23 -13.22 2.04 15.12
C PHE A 23 -13.55 3.39 14.46
N ARG A 24 -14.83 3.64 14.14
CA ARG A 24 -15.27 4.91 13.60
C ARG A 24 -15.81 5.81 14.71
N GLU A 25 -15.70 7.11 14.54
CA GLU A 25 -16.25 8.05 15.51
C GLU A 25 -17.78 7.93 15.68
N ASP A 26 -18.51 7.62 14.60
CA ASP A 26 -19.96 7.44 14.55
C ASP A 26 -20.43 6.02 14.94
N GLY A 27 -19.49 5.11 15.25
CA GLY A 27 -19.79 3.76 15.68
C GLY A 27 -20.42 3.66 17.07
N ARG A 28 -20.86 2.47 17.46
CA ARG A 28 -21.45 2.25 18.78
C ARG A 28 -20.36 2.35 19.84
N LEU A 29 -20.57 3.20 20.85
CA LEU A 29 -19.63 3.38 21.95
C LEU A 29 -19.41 2.06 22.71
N VAL A 30 -18.15 1.68 22.87
CA VAL A 30 -17.72 0.51 23.65
C VAL A 30 -17.10 0.95 24.97
N GLU A 31 -16.23 1.95 24.94
CA GLU A 31 -15.46 2.36 26.11
C GLU A 31 -15.06 3.84 26.03
N LYS A 32 -14.96 4.49 27.20
CA LYS A 32 -14.32 5.80 27.37
C LYS A 32 -13.17 5.69 28.36
N THR A 33 -12.06 6.34 28.06
CA THR A 33 -10.85 6.34 28.90
C THR A 33 -10.31 7.75 29.04
N THR A 34 -9.48 7.97 30.07
CA THR A 34 -8.72 9.22 30.22
C THR A 34 -7.54 9.25 29.23
N TYR A 35 -7.08 10.46 28.92
CA TYR A 35 -5.98 10.68 27.98
C TYR A 35 -5.02 11.79 28.44
N ASP A 36 -5.18 12.33 29.66
CA ASP A 36 -4.36 13.41 30.20
C ASP A 36 -2.87 13.04 30.29
N HIS A 37 -2.56 11.73 30.40
CA HIS A 37 -1.20 11.23 30.41
C HIS A 37 -0.56 11.13 29.03
N VAL A 38 -1.31 11.32 27.94
CA VAL A 38 -0.82 11.18 26.57
C VAL A 38 -0.14 12.48 26.13
N THR A 39 1.12 12.39 25.73
CA THR A 39 1.90 13.53 25.25
C THR A 39 2.37 13.30 23.81
N ARG A 40 2.77 14.38 23.14
CA ARG A 40 3.31 14.34 21.78
C ARG A 40 4.50 13.40 21.69
N GLU A 41 5.39 13.43 22.67
CA GLU A 41 6.60 12.60 22.71
C GLU A 41 6.27 11.12 22.86
N LYS A 42 5.24 10.78 23.66
CA LYS A 42 4.76 9.38 23.76
C LYS A 42 4.19 8.90 22.44
N LEU A 43 3.38 9.72 21.77
CA LEU A 43 2.86 9.41 20.45
C LEU A 43 3.99 9.17 19.45
N ASP A 44 4.93 10.10 19.32
CA ASP A 44 6.04 9.99 18.36
C ASP A 44 6.91 8.73 18.61
N ARG A 45 7.11 8.32 19.87
CA ARG A 45 7.80 7.06 20.20
C ARG A 45 7.03 5.84 19.68
N ILE A 46 5.71 5.80 19.87
CA ILE A 46 4.88 4.70 19.34
C ILE A 46 4.91 4.68 17.81
N LEU A 47 4.80 5.85 17.16
CA LEU A 47 4.89 5.94 15.70
C LEU A 47 6.24 5.43 15.17
N ALA A 48 7.35 5.73 15.86
CA ALA A 48 8.66 5.21 15.49
C ALA A 48 8.75 3.68 15.61
N VAL A 49 8.17 3.09 16.65
CA VAL A 49 8.10 1.62 16.82
C VAL A 49 7.27 0.99 15.69
N ILE A 50 6.11 1.55 15.38
CA ILE A 50 5.25 1.09 14.27
C ILE A 50 6.03 1.17 12.95
N GLN A 51 6.69 2.30 12.66
CA GLN A 51 7.48 2.47 11.45
C GLN A 51 8.60 1.42 11.34
N GLY A 52 9.35 1.18 12.41
CA GLY A 52 10.40 0.16 12.42
C GLY A 52 9.87 -1.27 12.19
N SER A 53 8.71 -1.60 12.78
CA SER A 53 8.05 -2.90 12.58
C SER A 53 7.64 -3.10 11.10
N HIS A 54 7.03 -2.08 10.50
CA HIS A 54 6.62 -2.16 9.09
C HIS A 54 7.80 -2.10 8.12
N GLN A 55 8.90 -1.43 8.46
CA GLN A 55 10.13 -1.48 7.66
C GLN A 55 10.71 -2.90 7.63
N LYS A 56 10.74 -3.60 8.77
CA LYS A 56 11.15 -5.00 8.82
C LYS A 56 10.23 -5.88 7.99
N ALA A 57 8.91 -5.69 8.10
CA ALA A 57 7.94 -6.41 7.29
C ALA A 57 8.14 -6.16 5.79
N LEU A 58 8.38 -4.91 5.38
CA LEU A 58 8.62 -4.54 3.99
C LEU A 58 9.82 -5.30 3.40
N VAL A 59 10.93 -5.39 4.14
CA VAL A 59 12.08 -6.21 3.75
C VAL A 59 11.65 -7.67 3.57
N THR A 60 10.95 -8.25 4.54
CA THR A 60 10.51 -9.65 4.48
C THR A 60 9.63 -9.93 3.25
N TYR A 61 8.69 -9.03 2.92
CA TYR A 61 7.79 -9.20 1.77
C TYR A 61 8.41 -8.83 0.41
N SER A 62 9.59 -8.21 0.43
CA SER A 62 10.34 -7.89 -0.79
C SER A 62 11.24 -9.02 -1.28
N ASN A 63 11.34 -10.14 -0.54
CA ASN A 63 12.25 -11.26 -0.84
C ASN A 63 13.72 -10.81 -1.08
N LEU A 64 14.11 -9.64 -0.56
CA LEU A 64 15.46 -9.12 -0.70
C LEU A 64 16.38 -9.83 0.29
N ASP A 65 17.50 -10.32 -0.22
CA ASP A 65 18.62 -10.70 0.63
C ASP A 65 19.40 -9.43 1.01
N LEU A 66 19.16 -8.92 2.23
CA LEU A 66 19.85 -7.75 2.77
C LEU A 66 21.37 -7.92 2.87
N GLN A 67 21.91 -9.13 2.72
CA GLN A 67 23.36 -9.36 2.64
C GLN A 67 23.96 -8.89 1.31
N THR A 68 23.13 -8.57 0.32
CA THR A 68 23.59 -8.04 -0.96
C THR A 68 23.71 -6.52 -0.92
N GLN A 69 24.75 -6.00 -1.55
CA GLN A 69 24.98 -4.56 -1.70
C GLN A 69 23.80 -3.86 -2.41
N GLU A 70 23.20 -4.53 -3.41
CA GLU A 70 22.06 -4.00 -4.16
C GLU A 70 20.81 -3.84 -3.27
N ALA A 71 20.49 -4.84 -2.44
CA ALA A 71 19.38 -4.74 -1.49
C ALA A 71 19.59 -3.62 -0.46
N TYR A 72 20.83 -3.46 0.03
CA TYR A 72 21.18 -2.36 0.93
C TYR A 72 20.99 -1.00 0.26
N GLU A 73 21.47 -0.84 -0.98
CA GLU A 73 21.28 0.40 -1.74
C GLU A 73 19.81 0.71 -2.00
N MET A 74 18.99 -0.29 -2.33
CA MET A 74 17.55 -0.12 -2.48
C MET A 74 16.88 0.28 -1.16
N ALA A 75 17.33 -0.27 -0.03
CA ALA A 75 16.85 0.09 1.30
C ALA A 75 17.13 1.56 1.63
N VAL A 76 18.38 2.00 1.41
CA VAL A 76 18.82 3.37 1.67
C VAL A 76 18.11 4.37 0.76
N LYS A 77 17.87 3.99 -0.51
CA LYS A 77 17.15 4.83 -1.49
C LYS A 77 15.62 4.82 -1.28
N GLY A 78 15.08 4.03 -0.34
CA GLY A 78 13.63 3.91 -0.12
C GLY A 78 12.88 3.20 -1.25
N LEU A 79 13.59 2.40 -2.05
CA LEU A 79 13.08 1.74 -3.25
C LEU A 79 12.56 0.32 -3.00
N ILE A 80 12.61 -0.17 -1.75
CA ILE A 80 12.07 -1.50 -1.43
C ILE A 80 10.56 -1.53 -1.69
N ARG A 81 10.12 -2.54 -2.42
CA ARG A 81 8.72 -2.85 -2.71
C ARG A 81 8.46 -4.33 -2.46
N PRO A 82 7.26 -4.69 -1.99
CA PRO A 82 6.88 -6.10 -1.86
C PRO A 82 6.85 -6.73 -3.26
N MET A 83 7.37 -7.95 -3.38
CA MET A 83 7.32 -8.72 -4.64
C MET A 83 6.06 -9.59 -4.71
N ASN A 84 5.48 -9.91 -3.56
CA ASN A 84 4.33 -10.81 -3.42
C ASN A 84 3.17 -10.10 -2.70
N LYS A 85 2.03 -10.78 -2.61
CA LYS A 85 0.90 -10.35 -1.77
C LYS A 85 1.39 -10.12 -0.33
N SER A 86 1.19 -8.92 0.18
CA SER A 86 1.56 -8.54 1.55
C SER A 86 0.36 -7.89 2.26
N PRO A 87 0.37 -7.87 3.61
CA PRO A 87 -0.57 -7.03 4.38
C PRO A 87 -0.30 -5.54 4.11
N MET A 88 -1.05 -4.67 4.78
CA MET A 88 -0.75 -3.23 4.77
C MET A 88 0.71 -3.01 5.24
N LEU A 89 1.49 -2.30 4.44
CA LEU A 89 2.86 -1.92 4.76
C LEU A 89 2.95 -0.40 4.87
N ILE A 90 3.37 0.10 6.02
CA ILE A 90 3.60 1.52 6.27
C ILE A 90 5.07 1.81 5.97
N THR A 91 5.34 2.68 5.00
CA THR A 91 6.70 3.11 4.66
C THR A 91 7.11 4.38 5.41
N GLY A 92 6.14 5.16 5.88
CA GLY A 92 6.38 6.35 6.69
C GLY A 92 5.14 6.72 7.49
N ILE A 93 5.35 7.15 8.73
CA ILE A 93 4.27 7.62 9.60
C ILE A 93 4.78 8.72 10.54
N ARG A 94 4.05 9.82 10.63
CA ARG A 94 4.39 10.93 11.53
C ARG A 94 3.16 11.68 12.01
N CYS A 95 3.28 12.33 13.17
CA CYS A 95 2.25 13.22 13.67
C CYS A 95 2.41 14.63 13.08
N LEU A 96 1.37 15.13 12.41
CA LEU A 96 1.31 16.50 11.89
C LEU A 96 0.84 17.48 12.97
N HIS A 97 -0.25 17.13 13.66
CA HIS A 97 -0.86 17.95 14.70
C HIS A 97 -1.24 17.10 15.90
N PHE A 98 -1.03 17.65 17.09
CA PHE A 98 -1.39 17.01 18.35
C PHE A 98 -2.00 18.06 19.27
N VAL A 99 -3.33 18.05 19.37
CA VAL A 99 -4.12 18.94 20.23
C VAL A 99 -5.18 18.05 20.89
N PRO A 100 -4.81 17.35 21.98
CA PRO A 100 -5.67 16.37 22.64
C PRO A 100 -7.08 16.93 22.91
N PRO A 101 -8.14 16.12 22.72
CA PRO A 101 -8.09 14.68 22.41
C PRO A 101 -7.76 14.36 20.95
N GLU A 102 -7.59 15.35 20.08
CA GLU A 102 -7.37 15.11 18.64
C GLU A 102 -5.90 15.02 18.25
N PHE A 103 -5.61 14.16 17.28
CA PHE A 103 -4.33 14.13 16.60
C PHE A 103 -4.51 13.83 15.11
N LEU A 104 -3.57 14.34 14.31
CA LEU A 104 -3.53 14.14 12.87
C LEU A 104 -2.22 13.44 12.50
N LEU A 105 -2.33 12.31 11.81
CA LEU A 105 -1.21 11.56 11.27
C LEU A 105 -1.11 11.75 9.77
N GLU A 106 0.12 11.80 9.28
CA GLU A 106 0.45 11.49 7.90
C GLU A 106 0.94 10.04 7.84
N VAL A 107 0.35 9.24 6.96
CA VAL A 107 0.67 7.83 6.78
C VAL A 107 0.93 7.58 5.30
N GLN A 108 2.15 7.17 4.98
CA GLN A 108 2.52 6.63 3.68
C GLN A 108 2.51 5.11 3.76
N CYS A 109 1.70 4.47 2.93
CA CYS A 109 1.53 3.03 2.96
C CYS A 109 1.21 2.42 1.60
N MET A 110 1.14 1.09 1.57
CA MET A 110 0.73 0.30 0.41
C MET A 110 -0.09 -0.91 0.88
N HIS A 111 -0.91 -1.46 -0.02
CA HIS A 111 -1.80 -2.60 0.23
C HIS A 111 -2.76 -2.38 1.41
N GLU A 112 -3.11 -1.13 1.64
CA GLU A 112 -3.99 -0.71 2.71
C GLU A 112 -5.46 -0.78 2.31
N THR A 113 -6.30 -0.77 3.33
CA THR A 113 -7.73 -0.57 3.24
C THR A 113 -8.12 0.51 4.24
N GLN A 114 -9.24 1.17 4.01
CA GLN A 114 -9.76 2.17 4.95
C GLN A 114 -10.00 1.57 6.35
N LYS A 115 -10.39 0.30 6.46
CA LYS A 115 -10.55 -0.40 7.74
C LYS A 115 -9.22 -0.58 8.48
N GLN A 116 -8.13 -0.89 7.77
CA GLN A 116 -6.81 -1.03 8.38
C GLN A 116 -6.26 0.31 8.89
N LEU A 117 -6.45 1.41 8.15
CA LEU A 117 -6.07 2.75 8.61
C LEU A 117 -6.84 3.16 9.88
N ARG A 118 -8.12 2.80 9.99
CA ARG A 118 -8.91 3.02 11.22
C ARG A 118 -8.41 2.16 12.38
N ARG A 119 -8.11 0.88 12.11
CA ARG A 119 -7.56 -0.04 13.11
C ARG A 119 -6.20 0.43 13.63
N LEU A 120 -5.36 1.00 12.77
CA LEU A 120 -4.07 1.59 13.17
C LEU A 120 -4.25 2.68 14.24
N VAL A 121 -5.24 3.56 14.09
CA VAL A 121 -5.55 4.59 15.11
C VAL A 121 -5.93 3.95 16.43
N HIS A 122 -6.77 2.90 16.40
CA HIS A 122 -7.17 2.17 17.59
C HIS A 122 -5.96 1.51 18.28
N GLU A 123 -5.10 0.82 17.53
CA GLU A 123 -3.87 0.19 18.03
C GLU A 123 -2.92 1.21 18.67
N ILE A 124 -2.75 2.39 18.06
CA ILE A 124 -1.98 3.51 18.64
C ILE A 124 -2.57 3.94 20.00
N GLY A 125 -3.90 4.03 20.11
CA GLY A 125 -4.56 4.34 21.37
C GLY A 125 -4.20 3.33 22.47
N LEU A 126 -4.28 2.03 22.16
CA LEU A 126 -3.95 0.95 23.11
C LEU A 126 -2.48 1.00 23.56
N GLU A 127 -1.55 1.26 22.65
CA GLU A 127 -0.13 1.41 22.96
C GLU A 127 0.13 2.61 23.89
N LEU A 128 -0.64 3.69 23.72
CA LEU A 128 -0.61 4.88 24.59
C LEU A 128 -1.35 4.69 25.92
N LYS A 129 -1.84 3.48 26.21
CA LYS A 129 -2.61 3.15 27.43
C LYS A 129 -3.88 4.01 27.55
N THR A 130 -4.56 4.21 26.43
CA THR A 130 -5.86 4.87 26.33
C THR A 130 -6.67 4.16 25.23
N THR A 131 -7.80 4.74 24.82
CA THR A 131 -8.55 4.31 23.64
C THR A 131 -8.51 5.37 22.57
N ALA A 132 -8.69 4.98 21.31
CA ALA A 132 -8.84 5.92 20.22
C ALA A 132 -9.78 5.39 19.13
N VAL A 133 -10.45 6.33 18.46
CA VAL A 133 -11.25 6.11 17.24
C VAL A 133 -10.75 6.97 16.11
N CYS A 134 -10.98 6.53 14.88
CA CYS A 134 -10.68 7.31 13.70
C CYS A 134 -11.92 8.10 13.26
N SER A 135 -11.79 9.42 13.20
CA SER A 135 -12.83 10.34 12.73
C SER A 135 -12.74 10.60 11.24
N HIS A 136 -11.52 10.68 10.68
CA HIS A 136 -11.34 11.00 9.27
C HIS A 136 -10.18 10.23 8.64
N VAL A 137 -10.38 9.77 7.40
CA VAL A 137 -9.34 9.21 6.54
C VAL A 137 -9.45 9.91 5.19
N ARG A 138 -8.39 10.61 4.79
CA ARG A 138 -8.31 11.27 3.48
C ARG A 138 -7.04 10.87 2.79
N ARG A 139 -7.18 10.26 1.61
CA ARG A 139 -6.05 10.00 0.71
C ARG A 139 -5.62 11.32 0.08
N THR A 140 -4.35 11.69 0.25
CA THR A 140 -3.75 12.91 -0.30
C THR A 140 -2.90 12.62 -1.54
N ARG A 141 -2.44 11.38 -1.70
CA ARG A 141 -1.69 10.91 -2.87
C ARG A 141 -2.04 9.46 -3.21
N ASP A 142 -2.15 9.15 -4.49
CA ASP A 142 -2.18 7.77 -5.00
C ASP A 142 -1.13 7.59 -6.10
N GLY A 143 -0.02 6.96 -5.74
CA GLY A 143 1.15 6.88 -6.61
C GLY A 143 1.64 8.27 -7.00
N PHE A 144 1.49 8.59 -8.28
CA PHE A 144 1.92 9.85 -8.89
C PHE A 144 0.82 10.93 -8.94
N PHE A 145 -0.42 10.57 -8.61
CA PHE A 145 -1.53 11.50 -8.53
C PHE A 145 -1.66 12.08 -7.14
N THR A 146 -1.85 13.39 -7.06
CA THR A 146 -2.08 14.14 -5.82
C THR A 146 -3.51 14.68 -5.79
N LEU A 147 -3.85 15.40 -4.73
CA LEU A 147 -5.13 16.12 -4.64
C LEU A 147 -5.31 17.18 -5.74
N GLU A 148 -4.22 17.77 -6.24
CA GLU A 148 -4.27 18.79 -7.30
C GLU A 148 -4.69 18.17 -8.63
N ASP A 149 -4.43 16.89 -8.83
CA ASP A 149 -4.84 16.13 -10.01
C ASP A 149 -6.30 15.64 -9.91
N ALA A 150 -6.95 15.80 -8.75
CA ALA A 150 -8.27 15.24 -8.49
C ALA A 150 -9.40 16.16 -8.99
N LEU A 151 -10.22 15.65 -9.91
CA LEU A 151 -11.43 16.33 -10.34
C LEU A 151 -12.51 16.31 -9.26
N LEU A 152 -13.10 17.48 -8.99
CA LEU A 152 -14.29 17.58 -8.15
C LEU A 152 -15.47 16.91 -8.84
N ARG A 153 -16.47 16.48 -8.06
CA ARG A 153 -17.66 15.79 -8.60
C ARG A 153 -18.43 16.60 -9.64
N THR A 154 -18.38 17.93 -9.54
CA THR A 154 -18.99 18.86 -10.51
C THR A 154 -18.28 18.91 -11.85
N GLN A 155 -17.05 18.37 -11.93
CA GLN A 155 -16.20 18.33 -13.12
C GLN A 155 -16.08 16.90 -13.68
N TRP A 156 -17.01 16.00 -13.32
CA TRP A 156 -17.05 14.64 -13.87
C TRP A 156 -17.76 14.61 -15.23
N ASP A 157 -17.38 15.52 -16.11
CA ASP A 157 -17.82 15.57 -17.50
C ASP A 157 -16.68 15.12 -18.43
N LEU A 158 -17.04 14.78 -19.67
CA LEU A 158 -16.10 14.21 -20.64
C LEU A 158 -14.92 15.14 -20.94
N HIS A 159 -15.15 16.45 -21.05
CA HIS A 159 -14.09 17.40 -21.41
C HIS A 159 -13.10 17.54 -20.27
N SER A 160 -13.59 17.76 -19.05
CA SER A 160 -12.73 17.86 -17.85
C SER A 160 -11.87 16.60 -17.66
N ILE A 161 -12.45 15.41 -17.88
CA ILE A 161 -11.72 14.14 -17.79
C ILE A 161 -10.67 14.03 -18.91
N GLN A 162 -11.01 14.40 -20.14
CA GLN A 162 -10.09 14.36 -21.27
C GLN A 162 -8.90 15.29 -21.06
N ASP A 163 -9.16 16.52 -20.60
CA ASP A 163 -8.12 17.51 -20.29
C ASP A 163 -7.20 17.00 -19.17
N ALA A 164 -7.77 16.45 -18.09
CA ALA A 164 -6.99 15.88 -17.00
C ALA A 164 -6.10 14.72 -17.46
N ILE A 165 -6.59 13.85 -18.35
CA ILE A 165 -5.80 12.77 -18.94
C ILE A 165 -4.65 13.33 -19.78
N GLN A 166 -4.90 14.33 -20.63
CA GLN A 166 -3.87 14.95 -21.47
C GLN A 166 -2.77 15.61 -20.64
N VAL A 167 -3.13 16.31 -19.57
CA VAL A 167 -2.19 16.94 -18.64
C VAL A 167 -1.36 15.90 -17.89
N ALA A 168 -1.97 14.80 -17.45
CA ALA A 168 -1.29 13.78 -16.66
C ALA A 168 -0.40 12.85 -17.51
N ALA A 169 -0.79 12.55 -18.75
CA ALA A 169 -0.13 11.56 -19.63
C ALA A 169 1.40 11.64 -19.68
N PRO A 170 2.05 12.81 -19.90
CA PRO A 170 3.51 12.88 -19.97
C PRO A 170 4.18 12.54 -18.62
N ARG A 171 3.59 12.98 -17.49
CA ARG A 171 4.08 12.68 -16.14
C ARG A 171 3.97 11.17 -15.85
N VAL A 172 2.85 10.56 -16.22
CA VAL A 172 2.65 9.12 -16.05
C VAL A 172 3.66 8.32 -16.86
N ALA A 173 3.89 8.69 -18.12
CA ALA A 173 4.85 8.02 -18.99
C ALA A 173 6.28 8.06 -18.41
N ALA A 174 6.75 9.25 -17.99
CA ALA A 174 8.07 9.42 -17.40
C ALA A 174 8.25 8.57 -16.11
N GLU A 175 7.23 8.53 -15.26
CA GLU A 175 7.29 7.79 -13.99
C GLU A 175 7.20 6.26 -14.23
N LEU A 176 6.42 5.81 -15.22
CA LEU A 176 6.39 4.40 -15.60
C LEU A 176 7.73 3.94 -16.16
N GLU A 177 8.38 4.72 -17.02
CA GLU A 177 9.73 4.38 -17.51
C GLU A 177 10.74 4.25 -16.36
N LYS A 178 10.73 5.19 -15.41
CA LYS A 178 11.59 5.15 -14.24
C LYS A 178 11.35 3.90 -13.39
N ASN A 179 10.09 3.57 -13.10
CA ASN A 179 9.76 2.41 -12.26
C ASN A 179 9.97 1.07 -12.97
N LEU A 180 9.79 0.99 -14.30
CA LEU A 180 10.05 -0.23 -15.09
C LEU A 180 11.54 -0.51 -15.26
N ARG A 181 12.38 0.53 -15.38
CA ARG A 181 13.85 0.39 -15.40
C ARG A 181 14.44 -0.07 -14.06
N LEU A 182 13.69 0.04 -12.97
CA LEU A 182 14.09 -0.32 -11.61
C LEU A 182 13.60 -1.72 -11.19
N GLY A 183 12.93 -2.48 -12.05
CA GLY A 183 12.65 -3.89 -11.79
C GLY A 183 13.96 -4.68 -11.76
N PRO A 184 14.11 -5.70 -10.87
CA PRO A 184 15.25 -6.60 -10.94
C PRO A 184 15.28 -7.18 -12.35
N GLY A 185 16.44 -7.11 -12.99
CA GLY A 185 16.63 -7.58 -14.35
C GLY A 185 15.98 -8.93 -14.52
N THR A 186 15.17 -9.06 -15.58
CA THR A 186 14.64 -10.35 -16.04
C THR A 186 15.79 -11.33 -16.11
N GLN A 187 15.97 -12.11 -15.04
CA GLN A 187 16.81 -13.29 -15.10
C GLN A 187 16.01 -14.22 -16.00
N GLN A 188 16.43 -14.28 -17.27
CA GLN A 188 15.89 -15.23 -18.21
C GLN A 188 15.98 -16.60 -17.55
N LEU A 189 14.82 -17.15 -17.21
CA LEU A 189 14.69 -18.58 -16.98
C LEU A 189 15.10 -19.24 -18.30
N HIS A 190 16.35 -19.69 -18.37
CA HIS A 190 16.77 -20.66 -19.37
C HIS A 190 15.85 -21.88 -19.21
N GLY A 191 14.88 -22.00 -20.11
CA GLY A 191 14.09 -23.22 -20.24
C GLY A 191 15.01 -24.39 -20.58
N PRO A 192 14.71 -25.62 -20.12
CA PRO A 192 15.50 -26.78 -20.52
C PRO A 192 15.44 -26.92 -22.04
N GLY A 193 16.62 -27.09 -22.65
CA GLY A 193 16.77 -27.25 -24.09
C GLY A 193 15.94 -28.42 -24.60
N TRP A 194 15.05 -28.13 -25.55
CA TRP A 194 14.39 -29.15 -26.35
C TRP A 194 15.40 -29.65 -27.39
N HIS A 195 16.02 -30.80 -27.11
CA HIS A 195 16.60 -31.63 -28.16
C HIS A 195 15.44 -32.24 -28.95
N GLY A 196 15.38 -31.91 -30.23
CA GLY A 196 14.45 -32.53 -31.16
C GLY A 196 14.87 -33.96 -31.45
N ASP A 197 13.90 -34.86 -31.52
CA ASP A 197 14.00 -36.03 -32.37
C ASP A 197 12.68 -36.19 -33.13
N ASN A 198 12.88 -36.43 -34.42
CA ASN A 198 11.93 -36.38 -35.49
C ASN A 198 11.74 -37.80 -36.01
N GLU A 199 10.64 -38.46 -35.66
CA GLU A 199 10.20 -39.68 -36.36
C GLU A 199 8.67 -39.73 -36.50
N ARG A 200 8.21 -39.63 -37.76
CA ARG A 200 6.90 -40.17 -38.20
C ARG A 200 7.07 -41.67 -38.44
N PRO A 201 5.96 -42.43 -38.40
CA PRO A 201 5.38 -42.79 -39.69
C PRO A 201 3.84 -42.74 -39.79
N SER A 202 3.45 -42.48 -41.04
CA SER A 202 2.22 -42.56 -41.85
C SER A 202 0.92 -43.31 -41.42
N PRO A 203 -0.20 -43.06 -42.14
CA PRO A 203 -1.59 -43.33 -41.73
C PRO A 203 -2.25 -44.54 -42.43
N ALA A 204 -3.30 -45.10 -41.81
CA ALA A 204 -4.33 -45.99 -42.38
C ALA A 204 -5.35 -46.31 -41.26
N LEU A 205 -6.65 -46.56 -41.42
CA LEU A 205 -7.70 -46.41 -42.45
C LEU A 205 -9.00 -46.81 -41.69
N GLU A 206 -10.10 -46.10 -41.93
CA GLU A 206 -11.54 -46.47 -41.80
C GLU A 206 -11.99 -47.56 -40.78
N SER A 207 -13.04 -47.36 -39.97
CA SER A 207 -14.45 -47.41 -40.43
C SER A 207 -15.44 -47.29 -39.25
N TRP A 208 -16.65 -46.83 -39.57
CA TRP A 208 -17.82 -46.68 -38.70
C TRP A 208 -18.49 -48.03 -38.33
N THR A 209 -19.19 -48.11 -37.19
CA THR A 209 -20.69 -48.22 -37.10
C THR A 209 -21.16 -48.56 -35.68
N ALA A 210 -22.41 -48.15 -35.41
CA ALA A 210 -23.16 -48.31 -34.18
C ALA A 210 -23.98 -49.62 -34.13
N GLY A 211 -24.41 -50.01 -32.92
CA GLY A 211 -25.61 -50.82 -32.69
C GLY A 211 -25.38 -52.15 -31.96
N GLY A 212 -26.06 -52.31 -30.82
CA GLY A 212 -26.13 -53.55 -30.03
C GLY A 212 -26.50 -53.28 -28.59
#